data_AF-A0A358N5X7-F1
#
_entry.id   AF-A0A358N5X7-F1
#
_cell.length_a   1.000
_cell.length_b   1.000
_cell.length_c   1.000
_cell.angle_alpha   90.00
_cell.angle_beta   90.00
_cell.angle_gamma   90.00
#
_symmetry.space_group_name_H-M   'P 1'
#
loop_
_entity.id
_entity.type
_entity.pdbx_description
1 polymer ?
#
loop_
_entity_poly.entity_id
_entity_poly.type
_entity_poly.pdbx_seq_one_letter_code
_entity_poly.pdbx_strand_id
1 'polypeptide(L)' 'MHKFLLIQVRDQDDPMLGQEVGCFSDSLKCDPAQITVFDLLSACPTIDYLSRFDVVLLGGSGDYSVAEGGEWLPP' A
#
# COMPACT_ATOMS: atom_id res chain seq x y z
N MET A 1 -13.00 14.16 -5.13
CA MET A 1 -12.11 13.83 -4.00
C MET A 1 -11.63 12.41 -4.24
N HIS A 2 -10.32 12.19 -4.33
CA HIS A 2 -9.76 10.90 -4.75
C HIS A 2 -9.71 9.90 -3.58
N LYS A 3 -9.91 8.62 -3.90
CA LYS A 3 -9.75 7.49 -2.97
C LYS A 3 -8.45 6.77 -3.28
N PHE A 4 -7.59 6.68 -2.27
CA PHE A 4 -6.29 6.05 -2.38
C PHE A 4 -6.31 4.69 -1.67
N LEU A 5 -5.68 3.70 -2.30
CA LEU A 5 -5.36 2.43 -1.67
C LEU A 5 -3.86 2.37 -1.43
N LEU A 6 -3.43 2.29 -0.18
CA LEU A 6 -2.05 2.04 0.19
C LEU A 6 -1.87 0.54 0.47
N ILE A 7 -1.12 -0.13 -0.39
CA ILE A 7 -0.74 -1.53 -0.23
C ILE A 7 0.54 -1.59 0.60
N GLN A 8 0.51 -2.29 1.72
CA GLN A 8 1.65 -2.49 2.63
C GLN A 8 1.98 -3.98 2.74
N VAL A 9 3.27 -4.30 2.91
CA VAL A 9 3.74 -5.66 3.24
C VAL A 9 4.49 -5.57 4.55
N ARG A 10 3.77 -5.53 5.67
CA ARG A 10 4.33 -5.19 6.99
C ARG A 10 3.56 -5.93 8.08
N ASP A 11 4.25 -6.34 9.14
CA ASP A 11 3.60 -6.97 10.29
C ASP A 11 2.67 -5.98 11.01
N GLN A 12 1.56 -6.47 11.58
CA GLN A 12 0.50 -5.62 12.14
C GLN A 12 0.93 -4.76 13.35
N ASP A 13 2.00 -5.17 14.04
CA ASP A 13 2.54 -4.44 15.18
C ASP A 13 3.65 -3.43 14.78
N ASP A 14 3.94 -3.28 13.48
CA ASP A 14 4.99 -2.38 13.04
C ASP A 14 4.55 -0.90 13.11
N PRO A 15 5.25 -0.04 13.88
CA PRO A 15 4.90 1.37 14.03
C PRO A 15 4.95 2.17 12.70
N MET A 16 5.64 1.66 11.68
CA MET A 16 5.75 2.30 10.36
C MET A 16 4.44 2.25 9.58
N LEU A 17 3.50 1.36 9.92
CA LEU A 17 2.18 1.27 9.27
C LEU A 17 1.48 2.64 9.22
N GLY A 18 1.38 3.30 10.37
CA GLY A 18 0.77 4.63 10.47
C GLY A 18 1.65 5.75 9.91
N GLN A 19 2.98 5.61 9.99
CA GLN A 19 3.91 6.61 9.45
C GLN A 19 3.78 6.72 7.93
N GLU A 20 3.67 5.60 7.21
CA GLU A 20 3.52 5.62 5.75
C GLU A 20 2.26 6.36 5.32
N VAL A 21 1.13 6.13 6.00
CA VAL A 21 -0.12 6.87 5.75
C VAL A 21 0.12 8.37 5.90
N GLY A 22 0.79 8.81 6.97
CA GLY A 22 1.15 10.21 7.20
C GLY A 22 2.04 10.79 6.10
N CYS A 23 3.10 10.07 5.72
CA CYS A 23 4.01 10.49 4.65
C CYS A 23 3.29 10.65 3.31
N PHE A 24 2.40 9.71 2.97
CA PHE A 24 1.60 9.79 1.74
C PHE A 24 0.57 10.92 1.80
N SER A 25 -0.15 11.08 2.92
CA SER A 25 -1.14 12.16 3.05
C SER A 25 -0.49 13.54 2.95
N ASP A 26 0.69 13.72 3.56
CA ASP A 26 1.44 14.97 3.51
C ASP A 26 1.92 15.28 2.09
N SER A 27 2.44 14.26 1.40
CA SER A 27 2.95 14.39 0.03
C SER A 27 1.84 14.65 -0.99
N LEU A 28 0.70 13.95 -0.85
CA LEU A 28 -0.47 14.08 -1.72
C LEU A 28 -1.36 15.27 -1.34
N LYS A 29 -1.10 15.91 -0.19
CA LYS A 29 -1.92 16.98 0.39
C LYS A 29 -3.40 16.59 0.50
N CYS A 30 -3.64 15.38 1.00
CA CYS A 30 -4.99 14.83 1.19
C CYS A 30 -5.27 14.55 2.66
N ASP A 31 -6.54 14.37 3.01
CA ASP A 31 -6.93 13.89 4.33
C ASP A 31 -6.47 12.41 4.48
N PRO A 32 -5.80 12.01 5.57
CA PRO A 32 -5.46 10.61 5.84
C PRO A 32 -6.65 9.65 5.74
N ALA A 33 -7.87 10.10 6.05
CA ALA A 33 -9.09 9.30 5.91
C ALA A 33 -9.42 8.90 4.46
N GLN A 34 -8.78 9.53 3.46
CA GLN A 34 -8.89 9.17 2.06
C GLN A 34 -7.98 8.00 1.66
N ILE A 35 -7.05 7.60 2.53
CA ILE A 35 -6.11 6.49 2.31
C ILE A 35 -6.63 5.26 3.04
N THR A 36 -7.03 4.25 2.28
CA THR A 36 -7.34 2.92 2.82
C THR A 36 -6.08 2.06 2.77
N VAL A 37 -5.74 1.42 3.87
CA VAL A 37 -4.61 0.49 3.95
C VAL A 37 -5.05 -0.92 3.61
N PHE A 38 -4.25 -1.64 2.84
CA PHE A 38 -4.40 -3.06 2.58
C PHE A 38 -3.08 -3.79 2.86
N ASP A 39 -3.13 -4.73 3.80
CA ASP A 39 -2.00 -5.58 4.16
C ASP A 39 -1.94 -6.83 3.29
N LEU A 40 -0.86 -6.96 2.51
CA LEU A 40 -0.61 -8.11 1.64
C LEU A 40 -0.21 -9.39 2.38
N LEU A 41 0.25 -9.29 3.63
CA LEU A 41 0.53 -10.49 4.44
C LEU A 41 -0.76 -11.19 4.87
N SER A 42 -1.84 -10.40 5.03
CA SER A 42 -3.16 -10.91 5.43
C SER A 42 -3.99 -11.44 4.26
N ALA A 43 -3.87 -10.85 3.07
CA ALA A 43 -4.67 -11.22 1.89
C ALA A 43 -4.07 -10.70 0.57
N CYS A 44 -4.68 -11.07 -0.56
CA CYS A 44 -4.40 -10.48 -1.87
C CYS A 44 -5.63 -9.71 -2.37
N PRO A 45 -5.52 -8.45 -2.82
CA PRO A 45 -6.67 -7.68 -3.28
C PRO A 45 -7.18 -8.22 -4.62
N THR A 46 -8.50 -8.32 -4.76
CA THR A 46 -9.12 -8.70 -6.05
C THR A 46 -9.15 -7.51 -7.01
N ILE A 47 -9.29 -7.78 -8.31
CA ILE A 47 -9.45 -6.72 -9.32
C ILE A 47 -10.66 -5.82 -8.99
N ASP A 48 -11.80 -6.41 -8.60
CA ASP A 48 -13.00 -5.70 -8.17
C ASP A 48 -12.81 -4.85 -6.90
N TYR A 49 -11.83 -5.18 -6.07
CA TYR A 49 -11.47 -4.37 -4.92
C TYR A 49 -10.59 -3.20 -5.35
N LEU A 50 -9.56 -3.45 -6.16
CA LEU A 50 -8.68 -2.43 -6.72
C LEU A 50 -9.44 -1.37 -7.53
N SER A 51 -10.47 -1.78 -8.29
CA SER A 51 -11.27 -0.88 -9.13
C SER A 51 -12.11 0.14 -8.35
N ARG A 52 -12.15 0.06 -7.02
CA ARG A 52 -12.89 1.00 -6.14
C ARG A 52 -12.08 2.25 -5.80
N PHE A 53 -10.80 2.25 -6.14
CA PHE A 53 -9.84 3.29 -5.82
C PHE A 53 -9.37 3.98 -7.10
N ASP A 54 -9.10 5.28 -6.98
CA ASP A 54 -8.60 6.06 -8.11
C ASP A 54 -7.10 5.86 -8.31
N VAL A 55 -6.38 5.57 -7.22
CA VAL A 55 -4.92 5.44 -7.18
C VAL A 55 -4.53 4.33 -6.22
N VAL A 56 -3.57 3.50 -6.64
CA VAL A 56 -2.90 2.51 -5.79
C VAL A 56 -1.49 3.01 -5.47
N LEU A 57 -1.19 3.12 -4.19
CA LEU A 57 0.09 3.47 -3.61
C LEU A 57 0.75 2.18 -3.12
N LEU A 58 2.05 2.02 -3.38
CA LEU A 58 2.84 0.90 -2.89
C LEU A 58 3.74 1.41 -1.76
N GLY A 59 3.50 0.89 -0.56
CA GLY A 59 4.33 1.15 0.63
C GLY A 59 5.60 0.31 0.65
N GLY A 60 6.38 0.46 1.71
CA GLY A 60 7.57 -0.34 1.94
C GLY A 60 7.23 -1.81 2.17
N SER A 61 8.13 -2.68 1.71
CA SER A 61 8.00 -4.13 1.87
C SER A 61 8.48 -4.66 3.22
N GLY A 62 9.04 -3.79 4.08
CA GLY A 62 9.67 -4.21 5.34
C GLY A 62 10.67 -5.36 5.15
N ASP A 63 10.56 -6.37 6.01
CA ASP A 63 11.36 -7.61 5.97
C ASP A 63 11.05 -8.52 4.77
N TYR A 64 9.99 -8.23 4.01
CA TYR A 64 9.52 -8.99 2.86
C TYR A 64 10.01 -8.40 1.53
N SER A 65 11.15 -7.70 1.56
CA SER A 65 11.75 -7.14 0.35
C SER A 65 12.23 -8.23 -0.60
N VAL A 66 11.69 -8.24 -1.81
CA VAL A 66 12.08 -9.15 -2.88
C VAL A 66 12.96 -8.39 -3.87
N ALA A 67 14.28 -8.59 -3.77
CA ALA A 67 15.27 -7.97 -4.65
C ALA A 67 15.38 -8.66 -6.03
N GLU A 68 14.88 -9.90 -6.15
CA GLU A 68 14.81 -10.65 -7.41
C GLU A 68 13.35 -10.88 -7.79
N GLY A 69 12.88 -10.23 -8.85
CA GLY A 69 11.50 -10.35 -9.32
C GLY A 69 11.08 -11.78 -9.69
N GLY A 70 9.77 -12.00 -9.86
CA GLY A 70 9.23 -13.26 -10.38
C GLY A 70 9.13 -13.26 -11.91
N GLU A 71 8.64 -14.35 -12.51
CA GLU A 71 8.43 -14.46 -13.97
C GLU A 71 7.58 -13.33 -14.59
N TRP A 72 6.81 -12.63 -13.76
CA TRP A 72 5.98 -11.49 -14.13
C TRP A 72 6.75 -10.16 -14.26
N LEU A 73 7.98 -10.07 -13.75
CA LEU A 73 8.83 -8.88 -13.82
C LEU A 73 9.98 -9.15 -14.81
N PRO A 74 9.93 -8.56 -16.03
CA PRO A 74 11.02 -8.74 -17.00
C PRO A 74 12.32 -8.09 -16.49
N PRO A 75 13.49 -8.55 -16.99
CA PRO A 75 14.81 -8.04 -16.61
C PRO A 75 15.03 -6.57 -16.97
#